data_AF-A0A3E0N043-F1
#
_entry.id   AF-A0A3E0N043-F1
#
_cell.length_a   1.000
_cell.length_b   1.000
_cell.length_c   1.000
_cell.angle_alpha   90.00
_cell.angle_beta   90.00
_cell.angle_gamma   90.00
#
_symmetry.space_group_name_H-M   'P 1'
#
loop_
_entity.id
_entity.type
_entity.pdbx_description
1 polymer ?
#
loop_
_entity_poly.entity_id
_entity_poly.type
_entity_poly.pdbx_seq_one_letter_code
_entity_poly.pdbx_strand_id
1 'polypeptide(L)'
;MAESRKVLVAFDPDKPKKSSSDFLVPVCSESGEVEFLGTRSKKIIPYGMLVLTSRNITENDLFAKLVDTGRQVASVDETLALLTNFVEAMKTVKIGNVVVAELNEGTMTLTVLSKSPSGFRK
;
A
#
# COMPACT_ATOMS: atom_id res chain seq x y z
N MET A 1 14.92 -3.52 -10.56
CA MET A 1 13.99 -2.40 -10.33
C MET A 1 12.59 -2.93 -10.53
N ALA A 2 11.77 -2.86 -9.48
CA ALA A 2 10.39 -3.31 -9.54
C ALA A 2 9.52 -2.14 -10.05
N GLU A 3 8.69 -2.37 -11.06
CA GLU A 3 7.79 -1.32 -11.54
C GLU A 3 6.37 -1.84 -11.67
N SER A 4 5.39 -0.98 -11.38
CA SER A 4 3.99 -1.32 -11.51
C SER A 4 3.19 -0.10 -11.97
N ARG A 5 2.20 -0.33 -12.84
CA ARG A 5 1.16 0.67 -13.13
C ARG A 5 0.00 0.61 -12.14
N LYS A 6 0.09 -0.24 -11.12
CA LYS A 6 -0.90 -0.39 -10.07
C LYS A 6 -0.42 0.32 -8.81
N VAL A 7 -1.34 0.99 -8.13
CA VAL A 7 -1.10 1.64 -6.83
C VAL A 7 -2.23 1.30 -5.88
N LEU A 8 -1.95 1.39 -4.58
CA LEU A 8 -3.00 1.37 -3.56
C LEU A 8 -3.48 2.78 -3.25
N VAL A 9 -4.80 2.91 -3.12
CA VAL A 9 -5.45 4.10 -2.55
C VAL A 9 -6.22 3.73 -1.30
N ALA A 10 -6.37 4.67 -0.38
CA ALA A 10 -7.14 4.46 0.85
C ALA A 10 -8.56 3.96 0.55
N PHE A 11 -8.98 2.87 1.20
CA PHE A 11 -10.32 2.34 1.10
C PHE A 11 -11.06 2.49 2.43
N ASP A 12 -12.25 3.09 2.36
CA ASP A 12 -13.16 3.25 3.49
C ASP A 12 -14.36 2.31 3.31
N PRO A 13 -14.49 1.25 4.14
CA PRO A 13 -15.57 0.29 4.02
C PRO A 13 -16.95 0.89 4.34
N ASP A 14 -17.02 1.99 5.10
CA ASP A 14 -18.27 2.70 5.37
C ASP A 14 -18.71 3.54 4.16
N LYS A 15 -17.77 3.84 3.25
CA LYS A 15 -17.99 4.63 2.03
C LYS A 15 -17.36 3.97 0.80
N PRO A 16 -17.76 2.74 0.43
CA PRO A 16 -17.06 1.93 -0.57
C PRO A 16 -17.13 2.50 -1.99
N LYS A 17 -18.07 3.42 -2.26
CA LYS A 17 -18.19 4.12 -3.55
C LYS A 17 -17.35 5.39 -3.64
N LYS A 18 -16.76 5.85 -2.54
CA LYS A 18 -15.96 7.08 -2.52
C LYS A 18 -14.56 6.75 -3.03
N SER A 19 -14.20 7.30 -4.19
CA SER A 19 -12.83 7.23 -4.68
C SER A 19 -11.91 8.04 -3.78
N SER A 20 -10.86 7.41 -3.25
CA SER A 20 -9.77 8.13 -2.58
C SER A 20 -8.69 8.51 -3.59
N SER A 21 -8.15 9.71 -3.45
CA SER A 21 -6.95 10.16 -4.16
C SER A 21 -5.70 10.08 -3.28
N ASP A 22 -5.79 9.41 -2.12
CA ASP A 22 -4.69 9.29 -1.18
C ASP A 22 -3.97 7.97 -1.42
N PHE A 23 -2.75 8.07 -1.97
CA PHE A 23 -1.92 6.90 -2.23
C PHE A 23 -1.36 6.32 -0.94
N LEU A 24 -1.29 5.01 -0.89
CA LEU A 24 -0.83 4.25 0.25
C LEU A 24 0.59 3.73 0.02
N VAL A 25 1.42 3.83 1.06
CA VAL A 25 2.73 3.18 1.15
C VAL A 25 2.76 2.25 2.35
N PRO A 26 3.36 1.05 2.25
CA PRO A 26 3.50 0.16 3.40
C PRO A 26 4.53 0.73 4.36
N VAL A 27 4.26 0.60 5.64
CA VAL A 27 5.16 1.02 6.73
C VAL A 27 5.13 -0.03 7.83
N CYS A 28 6.27 -0.31 8.43
CA CYS A 28 6.33 -1.11 9.66
C CYS A 28 5.92 -0.22 10.84
N SER A 29 4.94 -0.68 11.62
CA SER A 29 4.57 -0.10 12.90
C SER A 29 5.61 -0.44 13.98
N GLU A 30 5.53 0.23 15.13
CA GLU A 30 6.37 -0.09 16.30
C GLU A 30 6.08 -1.49 16.86
N SER A 31 4.87 -2.04 16.60
CA SER A 31 4.50 -3.41 16.97
C SER A 31 5.06 -4.48 16.02
N GLY A 32 5.75 -4.09 14.94
CA GLY A 32 6.29 -5.00 13.93
C GLY A 32 5.25 -5.44 12.88
N GLU A 33 4.06 -4.86 12.89
CA GLU A 33 3.02 -5.11 11.88
C GLU A 33 3.23 -4.19 10.67
N VAL A 34 2.77 -4.61 9.48
CA VAL A 34 2.79 -3.75 8.31
C VAL A 34 1.43 -3.09 8.15
N GLU A 35 1.44 -1.77 8.12
CA GLU A 35 0.26 -0.95 7.93
C GLU A 35 0.39 -0.09 6.67
N PHE A 36 -0.70 0.48 6.18
CA PHE A 36 -0.62 1.46 5.10
C PHE A 36 -0.64 2.88 5.63
N LEU A 37 0.28 3.71 5.16
CA LEU A 37 0.30 5.14 5.40
C LEU A 37 -0.21 5.89 4.17
N GLY A 38 -1.21 6.75 4.37
CA GLY A 38 -1.65 7.71 3.36
C GLY A 38 -0.59 8.79 3.13
N THR A 39 -0.06 8.88 1.92
CA THR A 39 0.99 9.85 1.55
C THR A 39 0.53 11.31 1.65
N ARG A 40 -0.77 11.58 1.42
CA ARG A 40 -1.36 12.91 1.56
C ARG A 40 -1.96 13.13 2.95
N SER A 41 -2.75 12.17 3.45
CA SER A 41 -3.43 12.34 4.74
C SER A 41 -2.52 12.16 5.96
N LYS A 42 -1.38 11.47 5.78
CA LYS A 42 -0.46 11.03 6.83
C LYS A 42 -1.13 10.14 7.88
N LYS A 43 -2.27 9.52 7.54
CA LYS A 43 -3.01 8.63 8.42
C LYS A 43 -2.67 7.18 8.12
N ILE A 44 -2.69 6.36 9.16
CA ILE A 44 -2.68 4.91 9.02
C ILE A 44 -4.06 4.45 8.54
N ILE A 45 -4.05 3.65 7.49
CA ILE A 45 -5.22 3.11 6.83
C ILE A 45 -5.09 1.58 6.82
N PRO A 46 -6.06 0.82 7.36
CA PRO A 46 -5.97 -0.64 7.42
C PRO A 46 -6.21 -1.30 6.06
N TYR A 47 -6.98 -0.66 5.17
CA TYR A 47 -7.40 -1.26 3.90
C TYR A 47 -7.00 -0.39 2.71
N GLY A 48 -6.41 -1.03 1.71
CA GLY A 48 -6.11 -0.42 0.42
C GLY A 48 -6.95 -1.01 -0.69
N MET A 49 -7.32 -0.20 -1.67
CA MET A 49 -7.89 -0.68 -2.93
C MET A 49 -6.90 -0.49 -4.05
N LEU A 50 -6.71 -1.52 -4.87
CA LEU A 50 -5.80 -1.48 -6.00
C LEU A 50 -6.43 -0.72 -7.17
N VAL A 51 -5.74 0.30 -7.68
CA VAL A 51 -6.16 1.11 -8.83
C VAL A 51 -5.06 1.21 -9.88
N LEU A 52 -5.43 1.52 -11.12
CA LEU A 52 -4.49 1.78 -12.19
C LEU A 52 -4.06 3.25 -12.14
N THR A 53 -2.77 3.51 -12.36
CA THR A 53 -2.20 4.84 -12.55
C THR A 53 -1.68 5.00 -13.98
N SER A 54 -1.57 6.25 -14.43
CA SER A 54 -1.10 6.60 -15.77
C SER A 54 0.42 6.49 -15.93
N ARG A 55 1.16 6.37 -14.82
CA ARG A 55 2.63 6.28 -14.81
C ARG A 55 3.07 4.99 -14.16
N ASN A 56 4.23 4.48 -14.56
CA ASN A 56 4.88 3.40 -13.81
C ASN A 56 5.33 3.96 -12.46
N ILE A 57 5.18 3.16 -11.41
CA ILE A 57 5.59 3.47 -10.05
C ILE A 57 6.64 2.46 -9.65
N THR A 58 7.75 2.96 -9.14
CA THR A 58 8.90 2.18 -8.67
C THR A 58 9.03 2.25 -7.16
N GLU A 59 9.88 1.38 -6.59
CA GLU A 59 10.27 1.45 -5.19
C GLU A 59 10.80 2.84 -4.79
N ASN A 60 11.55 3.50 -5.68
CA ASN A 60 12.13 4.82 -5.44
C ASN A 60 11.07 5.93 -5.41
N ASP A 61 10.05 5.84 -6.26
CA ASP A 61 8.94 6.80 -6.25
C ASP A 61 8.17 6.73 -4.91
N LEU A 62 7.94 5.51 -4.43
CA LEU A 62 7.29 5.28 -3.14
C LEU A 62 8.17 5.71 -1.98
N PHE A 63 9.48 5.46 -2.06
CA PHE A 63 10.45 5.89 -1.05
C PHE A 63 10.49 7.42 -0.94
N ALA A 64 10.56 8.12 -2.08
CA ALA A 64 10.49 9.58 -2.10
C ALA A 64 9.20 10.10 -1.46
N LYS A 65 8.06 9.47 -1.76
CA LYS A 65 6.77 9.79 -1.14
C LYS A 65 6.75 9.53 0.36
N LEU A 66 7.40 8.47 0.82
CA LEU A 66 7.55 8.16 2.25
C LEU A 66 8.38 9.24 2.96
N VAL A 67 9.51 9.64 2.37
CA VAL A 67 10.34 10.74 2.89
C VAL A 67 9.56 12.05 2.95
N ASP A 68 8.77 12.37 1.91
CA ASP A 68 7.89 13.55 1.86
C ASP A 68 6.87 13.57 3.02
N THR A 69 6.48 12.41 3.57
CA THR A 69 5.55 12.37 4.71
C THR A 69 6.17 12.91 6.00
N GLY A 70 7.51 12.94 6.08
CA GLY A 70 8.28 13.30 7.27
C GLY A 70 8.49 12.14 8.24
N ARG A 71 8.19 10.89 7.84
CA ARG A 71 8.46 9.71 8.66
C ARG A 71 9.96 9.44 8.70
N GLN A 72 10.48 9.15 9.90
CA GLN A 72 11.85 8.72 10.05
C GLN A 72 12.02 7.30 9.51
N VAL A 73 13.03 7.12 8.65
CA VAL A 73 13.43 5.83 8.10
C VAL A 73 14.65 5.36 8.88
N ALA A 74 14.50 4.29 9.66
CA ALA A 74 15.60 3.76 10.48
C ALA A 74 16.69 3.10 9.63
N SER A 75 16.28 2.33 8.62
CA SER A 75 17.17 1.67 7.67
C SER A 75 16.64 1.86 6.24
N VAL A 76 17.45 2.48 5.39
CA VAL A 76 17.12 2.73 3.98
C VAL A 76 17.00 1.41 3.23
N ASP A 77 17.95 0.49 3.45
CA ASP A 77 17.99 -0.79 2.74
C ASP A 77 16.78 -1.67 3.07
N GLU A 78 16.41 -1.76 4.35
CA GLU A 78 15.21 -2.51 4.78
C GLU A 78 13.94 -1.90 4.20
N THR A 79 13.86 -0.57 4.17
CA THR A 79 12.70 0.14 3.61
C THR A 79 12.60 -0.08 2.10
N LEU A 80 13.72 -0.01 1.37
CA LEU A 80 13.73 -0.29 -0.07
C LEU A 80 13.37 -1.75 -0.36
N ALA A 81 13.83 -2.70 0.46
CA ALA A 81 13.45 -4.10 0.33
C ALA A 81 11.93 -4.29 0.57
N LEU A 82 11.37 -3.66 1.60
CA LEU A 82 9.92 -3.65 1.87
C LEU A 82 9.14 -3.08 0.68
N LEU A 83 9.56 -1.93 0.15
CA LEU A 83 8.90 -1.27 -0.97
C LEU A 83 9.01 -2.08 -2.26
N THR A 84 10.14 -2.75 -2.49
CA THR A 84 10.33 -3.66 -3.62
C THR A 84 9.34 -4.82 -3.54
N ASN A 85 9.26 -5.49 -2.38
CA ASN A 85 8.30 -6.58 -2.14
C ASN A 85 6.86 -6.11 -2.33
N PHE A 86 6.56 -4.90 -1.89
CA PHE A 86 5.25 -4.29 -2.08
C PHE A 86 4.89 -4.05 -3.55
N VAL A 87 5.83 -3.51 -4.35
CA VAL A 87 5.61 -3.31 -5.78
C VAL A 87 5.38 -4.64 -6.49
N GLU A 88 6.15 -5.68 -6.14
CA GLU A 88 5.94 -7.03 -6.66
C GLU A 88 4.58 -7.63 -6.23
N ALA A 89 4.19 -7.48 -4.95
CA ALA A 89 2.90 -7.93 -4.45
C ALA A 89 1.74 -7.23 -5.17
N MET A 90 1.85 -5.94 -5.48
CA MET A 90 0.82 -5.22 -6.26
C MET A 90 0.64 -5.80 -7.66
N LYS A 91 1.67 -6.40 -8.28
CA LYS A 91 1.54 -7.01 -9.61
C LYS A 91 0.62 -8.23 -9.59
N THR A 92 0.64 -9.01 -8.51
CA THR A 92 -0.16 -10.24 -8.38
C THR A 92 -1.64 -9.97 -8.08
N VAL A 93 -1.95 -8.83 -7.48
CA VAL A 93 -3.32 -8.43 -7.13
C VAL A 93 -4.05 -7.79 -8.33
N LYS A 94 -5.36 -8.02 -8.47
CA LYS A 94 -6.19 -7.43 -9.52
C LYS A 94 -6.67 -6.03 -9.15
N ILE A 95 -6.87 -5.19 -10.18
CA ILE A 95 -7.47 -3.85 -10.02
C ILE A 95 -8.89 -4.00 -9.44
N GLY A 96 -9.25 -3.12 -8.51
CA GLY A 96 -10.54 -3.13 -7.81
C GLY A 96 -10.60 -4.05 -6.60
N ASN A 97 -9.58 -4.90 -6.38
CA ASN A 97 -9.50 -5.68 -5.15
C ASN A 97 -9.20 -4.78 -3.95
N VAL A 98 -9.84 -5.11 -2.83
CA VAL A 98 -9.53 -4.56 -1.51
C VAL A 98 -8.58 -5.50 -0.80
N VAL A 99 -7.50 -4.96 -0.26
CA VAL A 99 -6.41 -5.71 0.37
C VAL A 99 -6.04 -5.15 1.74
N VAL A 100 -5.40 -6.00 2.53
CA VAL A 100 -4.65 -5.65 3.73
C VAL A 100 -3.19 -6.08 3.54
N ALA A 101 -2.27 -5.39 4.21
CA ALA A 101 -0.88 -5.81 4.28
C ALA A 101 -0.68 -6.74 5.48
N GLU A 102 0.08 -7.81 5.27
CA GLU A 102 0.47 -8.73 6.31
C GLU A 102 1.98 -9.00 6.19
N LEU A 103 2.64 -9.16 7.34
CA LEU A 103 4.06 -9.53 7.40
C LEU A 103 4.15 -10.98 7.85
N ASN A 104 4.57 -11.86 6.93
CA ASN A 104 4.74 -13.29 7.19
C ASN A 104 6.23 -13.63 7.07
N GLU A 105 6.85 -14.02 8.19
CA GLU A 105 8.27 -14.43 8.24
C GLU A 105 9.22 -13.38 7.62
N GLY A 106 8.95 -12.09 7.85
CA GLY A 106 9.74 -10.97 7.31
C GLY A 106 9.44 -10.62 5.84
N THR A 107 8.51 -11.34 5.19
CA THR A 107 8.05 -11.04 3.83
C THR A 107 6.68 -10.38 3.88
N MET A 108 6.58 -9.22 3.23
CA MET A 108 5.32 -8.48 3.13
C MET A 108 4.45 -9.05 2.00
N THR A 109 3.19 -9.37 2.32
CA THR A 109 2.21 -9.89 1.38
C THR A 109 0.93 -9.06 1.38
N LEU A 110 0.24 -9.02 0.24
CA LEU A 110 -1.08 -8.39 0.12
C LEU A 110 -2.17 -9.45 0.10
N THR A 111 -2.96 -9.49 1.16
CA THR A 111 -4.08 -10.44 1.31
C THR A 111 -5.36 -9.80 0.78
N VAL A 112 -6.02 -10.46 -0.18
CA VAL A 112 -7.25 -9.97 -0.80
C VAL A 112 -8.45 -10.26 0.11
N LEU A 113 -9.01 -9.21 0.69
CA LEU A 113 -10.21 -9.28 1.53
C LEU A 113 -11.50 -9.26 0.69
N SER A 114 -11.48 -8.55 -0.44
CA SER A 114 -12.61 -8.56 -1.37
C SER A 114 -12.20 -8.32 -2.82
N LYS A 115 -12.96 -8.90 -3.76
CA LYS A 115 -12.75 -8.72 -5.21
C LYS A 115 -13.37 -7.44 -5.76
N SER A 116 -14.13 -6.73 -4.94
CA SER A 116 -14.73 -5.44 -5.29
C SER A 116 -15.00 -4.61 -4.03
N PRO A 117 -14.98 -3.27 -4.12
CA PRO A 117 -15.25 -2.42 -2.96
C PRO A 117 -16.66 -2.63 -2.39
N SER A 118 -17.66 -2.88 -3.24
CA SER A 118 -19.05 -3.15 -2.80
C SER A 118 -19.26 -4.53 -2.18
N GLY A 119 -18.34 -5.47 -2.43
CA GLY A 119 -18.37 -6.82 -1.88
C GLY A 119 -17.59 -6.97 -0.58
N PHE A 120 -17.05 -5.89 -0.01
CA PHE A 120 -16.34 -5.94 1.26
C PHE A 120 -17.34 -6.12 2.41
N ARG A 121 -17.05 -7.06 3.32
CA ARG A 121 -17.81 -7.27 4.57
C ARG A 121 -16.81 -7.25 5.72
N LYS A 122 -17.10 -6.41 6.72
CA LYS A 122 -16.28 -6.25 7.93
C LYS A 122 -16.44 -7.43 8.87
#